data_AF-A0A945DB16-F1
#
_entry.id   AF-A0A945DB16-F1
#
_cell.length_a   1.000
_cell.length_b   1.000
_cell.length_c   1.000
_cell.angle_alpha   90.00
_cell.angle_beta   90.00
_cell.angle_gamma   90.00
#
_symmetry.space_group_name_H-M   'P 1'
#
loop_
_entity.id
_entity.type
_entity.pdbx_description
1 polymer ?
#
loop_
_entity_poly.entity_id
_entity_poly.type
_entity_poly.pdbx_seq_one_letter_code
_entity_poly.pdbx_strand_id
1 'polypeptide(L)'
;MKTKNQTAKEKRGFTTDAENKLFENKSEIELISLLKSDNAKDRTSSAIILGQKKSKKAIPALCNQLKNEKSLYAKIAISEALGKIGKPAIHELIPLLGEIGNNQHKILPKKKFDKRNYPLPRDIIARTICKIGEGVLLDLNNILINGTKKQISEVIDAIGHISFYSGNKTSSKILKKTLKKYQDDDVISWKIIRALSAFPDKETETILLNILKTNKKPALKWETTRSLKFKQSSAHPKQPAL
;
A
#
# COMPACT_ATOMS: atom_id res chain seq x y z
N MET A 1 9.24 -8.23 37.89
CA MET A 1 9.72 -6.99 37.24
C MET A 1 9.74 -7.19 35.73
N LYS A 2 9.15 -6.28 34.94
CA LYS A 2 9.19 -6.35 33.46
C LYS A 2 10.56 -5.89 32.95
N THR A 3 11.14 -6.57 31.96
CA THR A 3 12.45 -6.20 31.39
C THR A 3 12.36 -4.91 30.58
N LYS A 4 13.48 -4.16 30.45
CA LYS A 4 13.57 -2.91 29.66
C LYS A 4 13.05 -3.08 28.22
N ASN A 5 13.28 -4.25 27.62
CA ASN A 5 12.79 -4.61 26.29
C ASN A 5 11.28 -4.88 26.25
N GLN A 6 10.70 -5.43 27.33
CA GLN A 6 9.26 -5.62 27.46
C GLN A 6 8.54 -4.26 27.47
N THR A 7 9.00 -3.32 28.30
CA THR A 7 8.44 -1.97 28.38
C THR A 7 8.53 -1.20 27.05
N ALA A 8 9.57 -1.44 26.24
CA ALA A 8 9.70 -0.80 24.93
C ALA A 8 8.71 -1.36 23.89
N LYS A 9 8.44 -2.68 23.91
CA LYS A 9 7.42 -3.30 23.04
C LYS A 9 6.01 -2.87 23.44
N GLU A 10 5.73 -2.78 24.73
CA GLU A 10 4.44 -2.32 25.25
C GLU A 10 4.14 -0.87 24.84
N LYS A 11 5.13 0.04 24.95
CA LYS A 11 4.99 1.42 24.45
C LYS A 11 4.75 1.51 22.95
N ARG A 12 5.19 0.52 22.18
CA ARG A 12 4.92 0.42 20.73
C ARG A 12 3.56 -0.24 20.43
N GLY A 13 2.75 -0.52 21.45
CA GLY A 13 1.41 -1.10 21.34
C GLY A 13 1.41 -2.60 21.07
N PHE A 14 2.48 -3.32 21.41
CA PHE A 14 2.52 -4.77 21.22
C PHE A 14 1.47 -5.46 22.09
N THR A 15 0.69 -6.35 21.49
CA THR A 15 -0.29 -7.19 22.18
C THR A 15 -0.06 -8.66 21.84
N THR A 16 -0.44 -9.53 22.77
CA THR A 16 -0.47 -10.98 22.62
C THR A 16 -1.87 -11.46 22.27
N ASP A 17 -2.00 -12.69 21.76
CA ASP A 17 -3.32 -13.28 21.48
C ASP A 17 -4.19 -13.39 22.73
N ALA A 18 -3.59 -13.67 23.89
CA ALA A 18 -4.29 -13.69 25.17
C ALA A 18 -4.87 -12.31 25.53
N GLU A 19 -4.11 -11.23 25.32
CA GLU A 19 -4.59 -9.86 25.54
C GLU A 19 -5.69 -9.49 24.53
N ASN A 20 -5.57 -9.91 23.26
CA ASN A 20 -6.57 -9.64 22.23
C ASN A 20 -7.91 -10.35 22.53
N LYS A 21 -7.89 -11.58 23.08
CA LYS A 21 -9.11 -12.32 23.47
C LYS A 21 -9.99 -11.56 24.45
N LEU A 22 -9.41 -10.71 25.30
CA LEU A 22 -10.16 -9.87 26.24
C LEU A 22 -11.08 -8.84 25.55
N PHE A 23 -10.88 -8.60 24.26
CA PHE A 23 -11.63 -7.64 23.45
C PHE A 23 -12.70 -8.31 22.57
N GLU A 24 -12.69 -9.65 22.41
CA GLU A 24 -13.58 -10.36 21.49
C GLU A 24 -15.07 -10.14 21.82
N ASN A 25 -15.40 -10.15 23.13
CA ASN A 25 -16.76 -9.97 23.64
C ASN A 25 -17.21 -8.51 23.69
N LYS A 26 -16.33 -7.52 23.42
CA LYS A 26 -16.70 -6.10 23.42
C LYS A 26 -17.61 -5.77 22.24
N SER A 27 -18.54 -4.85 22.46
CA SER A 27 -19.42 -4.36 21.39
C SER A 27 -18.61 -3.58 20.33
N GLU A 28 -19.11 -3.47 19.10
CA GLU A 28 -18.45 -2.66 18.06
C GLU A 28 -18.29 -1.19 18.50
N ILE A 29 -19.28 -0.65 19.22
CA ILE A 29 -19.27 0.73 19.72
C ILE A 29 -18.14 0.92 20.73
N GLU A 30 -18.01 -0.01 21.67
CA GLU A 30 -16.94 0.00 22.67
C GLU A 30 -15.56 -0.11 22.01
N LEU A 31 -15.41 -1.04 21.05
CA LEU A 31 -14.17 -1.19 20.29
C LEU A 31 -13.82 0.10 19.53
N ILE A 32 -14.78 0.71 18.83
CA ILE A 32 -14.58 1.98 18.12
C ILE A 32 -14.11 3.08 19.09
N SER A 33 -14.66 3.15 20.30
CA SER A 33 -14.20 4.09 21.34
C SER A 33 -12.74 3.82 21.73
N LEU A 34 -12.37 2.55 21.93
CA LEU A 34 -11.03 2.12 22.33
C LEU A 34 -9.95 2.41 21.28
N LEU A 35 -10.31 2.67 20.01
CA LEU A 35 -9.37 3.16 19.01
C LEU A 35 -8.75 4.52 19.38
N LYS A 36 -9.38 5.27 20.30
CA LYS A 36 -8.88 6.56 20.81
C LYS A 36 -8.25 6.47 22.21
N SER A 37 -8.11 5.26 22.78
CA SER A 37 -7.49 5.07 24.09
C SER A 37 -6.07 5.63 24.11
N ASP A 38 -5.65 6.22 25.24
CA ASP A 38 -4.25 6.63 25.45
C ASP A 38 -3.30 5.43 25.45
N ASN A 39 -3.80 4.27 25.86
CA ASN A 39 -3.06 3.02 25.85
C ASN A 39 -2.99 2.44 24.43
N ALA A 40 -1.78 2.38 23.89
CA ALA A 40 -1.52 1.84 22.56
C ALA A 40 -1.91 0.36 22.41
N LYS A 41 -1.90 -0.43 23.49
CA LYS A 41 -2.36 -1.83 23.45
C LYS A 41 -3.85 -1.92 23.17
N ASP A 42 -4.66 -1.08 23.83
CA ASP A 42 -6.11 -1.08 23.63
C ASP A 42 -6.45 -0.73 22.18
N ARG A 43 -5.74 0.23 21.60
CA ARG A 43 -5.89 0.60 20.18
C ARG A 43 -5.52 -0.57 19.25
N THR A 44 -4.42 -1.26 19.53
CA THR A 44 -4.00 -2.46 18.77
C THR A 44 -5.04 -3.57 18.85
N SER A 45 -5.42 -3.99 20.06
CA SER A 45 -6.40 -5.08 20.27
C SER A 45 -7.76 -4.71 19.67
N SER A 46 -8.22 -3.47 19.88
CA SER A 46 -9.47 -3.02 19.28
C SER A 46 -9.46 -3.10 17.75
N ALA A 47 -8.40 -2.59 17.10
CA ALA A 47 -8.28 -2.66 15.65
C ALA A 47 -8.27 -4.12 15.14
N ILE A 48 -7.54 -5.01 15.81
CA ILE A 48 -7.51 -6.44 15.47
C ILE A 48 -8.92 -7.04 15.50
N ILE A 49 -9.67 -6.85 16.59
CA ILE A 49 -11.02 -7.42 16.74
C ILE A 49 -12.00 -6.79 15.74
N LEU A 50 -11.94 -5.48 15.50
CA LEU A 50 -12.78 -4.80 14.49
C LEU A 50 -12.52 -5.35 13.08
N GLY A 51 -11.26 -5.65 12.76
CA GLY A 51 -10.88 -6.30 11.50
C GLY A 51 -11.42 -7.72 11.37
N GLN A 52 -11.31 -8.53 12.44
CA GLN A 52 -11.87 -9.89 12.48
C GLN A 52 -13.40 -9.88 12.32
N LYS A 53 -14.08 -8.93 12.97
CA LYS A 53 -15.53 -8.70 12.83
C LYS A 53 -15.93 -8.13 11.47
N LYS A 54 -14.97 -7.71 10.64
CA LYS A 54 -15.19 -7.00 9.36
C LYS A 54 -16.14 -5.80 9.53
N SER A 55 -15.96 -5.05 10.62
CA SER A 55 -16.88 -3.98 11.02
C SER A 55 -16.83 -2.79 10.06
N LYS A 56 -17.80 -2.70 9.14
CA LYS A 56 -17.91 -1.56 8.21
C LYS A 56 -18.17 -0.24 8.96
N LYS A 57 -18.87 -0.30 10.10
CA LYS A 57 -19.14 0.87 10.96
C LYS A 57 -17.87 1.50 11.53
N ALA A 58 -16.79 0.71 11.67
CA ALA A 58 -15.53 1.18 12.22
C ALA A 58 -14.62 1.87 11.19
N ILE A 59 -14.92 1.79 9.88
CA ILE A 59 -14.05 2.34 8.83
C ILE A 59 -13.69 3.81 9.09
N PRO A 60 -14.62 4.73 9.37
CA PRO A 60 -14.27 6.14 9.58
C PRO A 60 -13.35 6.33 10.80
N ALA A 61 -13.61 5.59 11.88
CA ALA A 61 -12.80 5.66 13.11
C ALA A 61 -11.39 5.10 12.91
N LEU A 62 -11.26 3.98 12.21
CA LEU A 62 -9.98 3.38 11.83
C LEU A 62 -9.16 4.31 10.93
N CYS A 63 -9.78 4.87 9.89
CA CYS A 63 -9.14 5.84 9.00
C CYS A 63 -8.69 7.11 9.75
N ASN A 64 -9.53 7.63 10.65
CA ASN A 64 -9.18 8.80 11.45
C ASN A 64 -8.01 8.50 12.41
N GLN A 65 -8.02 7.35 13.07
CA GLN A 65 -6.93 6.96 13.97
C GLN A 65 -5.62 6.76 13.19
N LEU A 66 -5.66 6.19 11.98
CA LEU A 66 -4.48 5.94 11.16
C LEU A 66 -3.69 7.22 10.83
N LYS A 67 -4.38 8.36 10.68
CA LYS A 67 -3.75 9.68 10.41
C LYS A 67 -2.77 10.09 11.50
N ASN A 68 -3.11 9.82 12.76
CA ASN A 68 -2.41 10.35 13.92
C ASN A 68 -1.67 9.27 14.73
N GLU A 69 -1.79 8.00 14.35
CA GLU A 69 -1.19 6.89 15.09
C GLU A 69 0.34 6.97 15.09
N LYS A 70 0.93 6.96 16.28
CA LYS A 70 2.39 7.01 16.49
C LYS A 70 2.96 5.63 16.85
N SER A 71 2.13 4.77 17.42
CA SER A 71 2.49 3.44 17.86
C SER A 71 2.60 2.48 16.66
N LEU A 72 3.73 1.78 16.55
CA LEU A 72 4.02 0.91 15.41
C LEU A 72 3.00 -0.22 15.27
N TYR A 73 2.73 -0.97 16.35
CA TYR A 73 1.84 -2.13 16.29
C TYR A 73 0.38 -1.71 16.09
N ALA A 74 -0.06 -0.60 16.72
CA ALA A 74 -1.41 -0.09 16.49
C ALA A 74 -1.60 0.36 15.04
N LYS A 75 -0.61 1.03 14.44
CA LYS A 75 -0.65 1.44 13.03
C LYS A 75 -0.78 0.26 12.07
N ILE A 76 -0.02 -0.82 12.35
CA ILE A 76 -0.09 -2.07 11.58
C ILE A 76 -1.47 -2.71 11.74
N ALA A 77 -1.96 -2.84 12.98
CA ALA A 77 -3.26 -3.44 13.27
C ALA A 77 -4.42 -2.68 12.61
N ILE A 78 -4.40 -1.34 12.62
CA ILE A 78 -5.41 -0.51 11.94
C ILE A 78 -5.37 -0.73 10.41
N SER A 79 -4.18 -0.75 9.82
CA SER A 79 -4.00 -1.04 8.38
C SER A 79 -4.49 -2.45 8.03
N GLU A 80 -4.21 -3.44 8.87
CA GLU A 80 -4.70 -4.81 8.71
C GLU A 80 -6.21 -4.91 8.86
N ALA A 81 -6.80 -4.20 9.81
CA ALA A 81 -8.23 -4.17 10.02
C ALA A 81 -8.96 -3.63 8.78
N LEU A 82 -8.50 -2.50 8.24
CA LEU A 82 -9.03 -1.91 7.01
C LEU A 82 -8.87 -2.86 5.80
N GLY A 83 -7.72 -3.55 5.70
CA GLY A 83 -7.51 -4.60 4.70
C GLY A 83 -8.49 -5.78 4.83
N LYS A 84 -8.71 -6.28 6.06
CA LYS A 84 -9.64 -7.39 6.36
C LYS A 84 -11.11 -7.00 6.13
N ILE A 85 -11.48 -5.76 6.42
CA ILE A 85 -12.81 -5.21 6.08
C ILE A 85 -12.99 -5.21 4.55
N GLY A 86 -11.92 -4.89 3.81
CA GLY A 86 -11.85 -5.07 2.37
C GLY A 86 -12.45 -3.91 1.58
N LYS A 87 -13.08 -4.22 0.44
CA LYS A 87 -13.61 -3.23 -0.52
C LYS A 87 -14.44 -2.08 0.09
N PRO A 88 -15.29 -2.29 1.12
CA PRO A 88 -16.02 -1.18 1.76
C PRO A 88 -15.12 -0.04 2.27
N ALA A 89 -13.86 -0.30 2.62
CA ALA A 89 -12.93 0.72 3.11
C ALA A 89 -12.38 1.63 1.99
N ILE A 90 -12.54 1.27 0.71
CA ILE A 90 -11.82 1.94 -0.39
C ILE A 90 -12.18 3.43 -0.53
N HIS A 91 -13.47 3.77 -0.35
CA HIS A 91 -13.96 5.14 -0.49
C HIS A 91 -13.39 6.08 0.57
N GLU A 92 -13.14 5.57 1.78
CA GLU A 92 -12.55 6.33 2.90
C GLU A 92 -11.02 6.37 2.81
N LEU A 93 -10.39 5.37 2.18
CA LEU A 93 -8.94 5.31 1.99
C LEU A 93 -8.45 6.24 0.87
N ILE A 94 -9.16 6.31 -0.27
CA ILE A 94 -8.73 7.09 -1.45
C ILE A 94 -8.40 8.56 -1.12
N PRO A 95 -9.20 9.30 -0.33
CA PRO A 95 -8.90 10.68 0.04
C PRO A 95 -7.60 10.84 0.85
N LEU A 96 -7.10 9.75 1.45
CA LEU A 96 -5.92 9.78 2.32
C LEU A 96 -4.61 9.43 1.59
N LEU A 97 -4.67 9.04 0.32
CA LEU A 97 -3.48 8.68 -0.47
C LEU A 97 -2.47 9.82 -0.52
N GLY A 98 -1.28 9.57 0.04
CA GLY A 98 -0.21 10.55 0.16
C GLY A 98 -0.36 11.51 1.35
N GLU A 99 -1.49 11.54 2.06
CA GLU A 99 -1.76 12.51 3.13
C GLU A 99 -1.07 12.17 4.45
N ILE A 100 -0.64 10.91 4.64
CA ILE A 100 -0.16 10.42 5.94
C ILE A 100 1.35 10.17 5.90
N GLY A 101 2.08 10.83 6.80
CA GLY A 101 3.52 10.68 6.95
C GLY A 101 4.32 11.35 5.82
N ASN A 102 5.63 11.10 5.80
CA ASN A 102 6.58 11.75 4.88
C ASN A 102 7.49 10.75 4.14
N ASN A 103 7.12 9.47 4.11
CA ASN A 103 7.95 8.39 3.56
C ASN A 103 7.87 8.28 2.03
N GLN A 104 6.90 8.94 1.40
CA GLN A 104 6.62 8.92 -0.03
C GLN A 104 7.83 9.40 -0.84
N HIS A 105 7.96 8.90 -2.05
CA HIS A 105 9.00 9.36 -2.96
C HIS A 105 8.69 10.77 -3.44
N LYS A 106 9.51 11.75 -3.05
CA LYS A 106 9.46 13.14 -3.55
C LYS A 106 10.49 13.40 -4.65
N ILE A 107 11.53 12.56 -4.71
CA ILE A 107 12.62 12.60 -5.68
C ILE A 107 12.96 11.18 -6.13
N LEU A 108 13.67 11.07 -7.25
CA LEU A 108 14.21 9.81 -7.73
C LEU A 108 15.15 9.15 -6.69
N PRO A 109 15.17 7.82 -6.60
CA PRO A 109 16.08 7.11 -5.71
C PRO A 109 17.55 7.33 -6.11
N LYS A 110 18.42 7.50 -5.11
CA LYS A 110 19.87 7.60 -5.32
C LYS A 110 20.56 6.26 -5.54
N LYS A 111 19.88 5.15 -5.26
CA LYS A 111 20.41 3.78 -5.35
C LYS A 111 19.45 2.88 -6.12
N LYS A 112 19.99 1.97 -6.91
CA LYS A 112 19.24 0.94 -7.62
C LYS A 112 18.55 -0.04 -6.65
N PHE A 113 17.39 -0.54 -7.05
CA PHE A 113 16.66 -1.59 -6.35
C PHE A 113 16.79 -2.89 -7.15
N ASP A 114 17.62 -3.83 -6.70
CA ASP A 114 17.97 -5.02 -7.48
C ASP A 114 17.14 -6.28 -7.17
N LYS A 115 16.07 -6.14 -6.37
CA LYS A 115 15.24 -7.28 -5.99
C LYS A 115 14.24 -7.66 -7.10
N ARG A 116 13.94 -8.95 -7.17
CA ARG A 116 12.94 -9.55 -8.08
C ARG A 116 11.49 -9.43 -7.58
N ASN A 117 11.25 -8.89 -6.40
CA ASN A 117 9.88 -8.65 -5.94
C ASN A 117 9.40 -7.24 -6.29
N TYR A 118 8.09 -7.05 -6.28
CA TYR A 118 7.53 -5.70 -6.30
C TYR A 118 7.71 -5.07 -4.90
N PRO A 119 8.29 -3.88 -4.77
CA PRO A 119 8.49 -3.27 -3.47
C PRO A 119 7.15 -2.89 -2.83
N LEU A 120 7.07 -3.01 -1.50
CA LEU A 120 5.91 -2.51 -0.77
C LEU A 120 5.77 -0.98 -0.95
N PRO A 121 4.55 -0.46 -1.14
CA PRO A 121 4.34 0.98 -1.17
C PRO A 121 4.86 1.66 0.10
N ARG A 122 5.49 2.82 -0.10
CA ARG A 122 5.99 3.65 1.00
C ARG A 122 4.88 4.42 1.70
N ASP A 123 3.87 4.82 0.94
CA ASP A 123 2.64 5.38 1.47
C ASP A 123 1.84 4.31 2.23
N ILE A 124 1.39 4.66 3.44
CA ILE A 124 0.68 3.71 4.31
C ILE A 124 -0.73 3.41 3.79
N ILE A 125 -1.37 4.35 3.11
CA ILE A 125 -2.69 4.16 2.53
C ILE A 125 -2.60 3.26 1.30
N ALA A 126 -1.65 3.49 0.40
CA ALA A 126 -1.36 2.59 -0.70
C ALA A 126 -1.06 1.16 -0.22
N ARG A 127 -0.26 1.01 0.85
CA ARG A 127 0.02 -0.30 1.46
C ARG A 127 -1.24 -0.94 2.06
N THR A 128 -2.11 -0.15 2.68
CA THR A 128 -3.39 -0.62 3.22
C THR A 128 -4.32 -1.10 2.10
N ILE A 129 -4.38 -0.36 0.99
CA ILE A 129 -5.16 -0.74 -0.20
C ILE A 129 -4.62 -2.06 -0.79
N CYS A 130 -3.30 -2.28 -0.82
CA CYS A 130 -2.74 -3.57 -1.24
C CYS A 130 -3.25 -4.77 -0.43
N LYS A 131 -3.63 -4.58 0.85
CA LYS A 131 -4.20 -5.64 1.70
C LYS A 131 -5.65 -5.99 1.31
N ILE A 132 -6.35 -5.10 0.61
CA ILE A 132 -7.71 -5.35 0.11
C ILE A 132 -7.67 -6.28 -1.11
N GLY A 133 -6.66 -6.12 -1.97
CA GLY A 133 -6.42 -6.99 -3.13
C GLY A 133 -7.02 -6.48 -4.45
N GLU A 134 -7.14 -7.36 -5.45
CA GLU A 134 -7.44 -6.98 -6.84
C GLU A 134 -8.86 -6.45 -7.10
N GLY A 135 -9.81 -6.72 -6.20
CA GLY A 135 -11.21 -6.29 -6.34
C GLY A 135 -11.43 -4.76 -6.33
N VAL A 136 -10.38 -3.97 -6.06
CA VAL A 136 -10.39 -2.50 -6.10
C VAL A 136 -9.59 -1.91 -7.27
N LEU A 137 -9.05 -2.72 -8.19
CA LEU A 137 -8.24 -2.19 -9.30
C LEU A 137 -9.01 -1.21 -10.20
N LEU A 138 -10.32 -1.42 -10.40
CA LEU A 138 -11.17 -0.48 -11.14
C LEU A 138 -11.30 0.86 -10.40
N ASP A 139 -11.49 0.82 -9.08
CA ASP A 139 -11.54 2.02 -8.24
C ASP A 139 -10.22 2.80 -8.34
N LEU A 140 -9.08 2.10 -8.31
CA LEU A 140 -7.76 2.70 -8.45
C LEU A 140 -7.49 3.26 -9.86
N ASN A 141 -7.98 2.60 -10.91
CA ASN A 141 -7.86 3.09 -12.28
C ASN A 141 -8.59 4.43 -12.46
N ASN A 142 -9.73 4.63 -11.78
CA ASN A 142 -10.44 5.91 -11.81
C ASN A 142 -9.61 7.05 -11.22
N ILE A 143 -8.75 6.76 -10.24
CA ILE A 143 -7.84 7.77 -9.65
C ILE A 143 -6.75 8.20 -10.63
N LEU A 144 -6.27 7.31 -11.51
CA LEU A 144 -5.33 7.69 -12.57
C LEU A 144 -5.94 8.70 -13.57
N ILE A 145 -7.27 8.72 -13.69
CA ILE A 145 -8.00 9.62 -14.60
C ILE A 145 -8.32 10.94 -13.89
N ASN A 146 -8.93 10.86 -12.72
CA ASN A 146 -9.59 12.00 -12.06
C ASN A 146 -8.93 12.46 -10.75
N GLY A 147 -7.92 11.72 -10.26
CA GLY A 147 -7.27 12.00 -8.98
C GLY A 147 -6.32 13.18 -9.03
N THR A 148 -6.00 13.71 -7.85
CA THR A 148 -4.92 14.70 -7.70
C THR A 148 -3.56 14.08 -8.03
N LYS A 149 -2.57 14.90 -8.37
CA LYS A 149 -1.19 14.45 -8.63
C LYS A 149 -0.62 13.58 -7.48
N LYS A 150 -0.93 13.95 -6.24
CA LYS A 150 -0.49 13.24 -5.04
C LYS A 150 -1.14 11.86 -4.92
N GLN A 151 -2.46 11.77 -5.14
CA GLN A 151 -3.17 10.50 -5.18
C GLN A 151 -2.67 9.61 -6.33
N ILE A 152 -2.47 10.18 -7.52
CA ILE A 152 -1.92 9.47 -8.68
C ILE A 152 -0.53 8.89 -8.35
N SER A 153 0.37 9.70 -7.77
CA SER A 153 1.70 9.24 -7.38
C SER A 153 1.66 7.99 -6.50
N GLU A 154 0.77 7.94 -5.51
CA GLU A 154 0.74 6.81 -4.57
C GLU A 154 -0.12 5.63 -5.06
N VAL A 155 -1.17 5.88 -5.85
CA VAL A 155 -2.03 4.82 -6.38
C VAL A 155 -1.29 3.94 -7.40
N ILE A 156 -0.31 4.48 -8.13
CA ILE A 156 0.52 3.72 -9.07
C ILE A 156 1.27 2.58 -8.35
N ASP A 157 1.84 2.85 -7.18
CA ASP A 157 2.55 1.83 -6.39
C ASP A 157 1.57 0.74 -5.91
N ALA A 158 0.34 1.11 -5.53
CA ALA A 158 -0.70 0.15 -5.15
C ALA A 158 -1.15 -0.72 -6.34
N ILE A 159 -1.45 -0.11 -7.50
CA ILE A 159 -1.84 -0.81 -8.72
C ILE A 159 -0.74 -1.78 -9.13
N GLY A 160 0.50 -1.31 -9.24
CA GLY A 160 1.62 -2.14 -9.66
C GLY A 160 1.85 -3.32 -8.70
N HIS A 161 1.78 -3.08 -7.40
CA HIS A 161 1.89 -4.14 -6.40
C HIS A 161 0.77 -5.17 -6.54
N ILE A 162 -0.50 -4.75 -6.55
CA ILE A 162 -1.66 -5.64 -6.66
C ILE A 162 -1.59 -6.44 -7.96
N SER A 163 -1.38 -5.79 -9.11
CA SER A 163 -1.27 -6.46 -10.42
C SER A 163 -0.10 -7.43 -10.49
N PHE A 164 1.06 -7.11 -9.89
CA PHE A 164 2.22 -7.98 -9.91
C PHE A 164 1.97 -9.32 -9.21
N TYR A 165 1.30 -9.27 -8.05
CA TYR A 165 1.04 -10.45 -7.22
C TYR A 165 -0.23 -11.22 -7.61
N SER A 166 -1.26 -10.55 -8.15
CA SER A 166 -2.49 -11.20 -8.64
C SER A 166 -2.39 -11.70 -10.08
N GLY A 167 -1.50 -11.14 -10.89
CA GLY A 167 -1.49 -11.34 -12.35
C GLY A 167 -2.58 -10.57 -13.09
N ASN A 168 -3.34 -9.72 -12.39
CA ASN A 168 -4.44 -8.97 -12.98
C ASN A 168 -3.93 -7.86 -13.91
N LYS A 169 -4.30 -7.95 -15.19
CA LYS A 169 -3.80 -7.07 -16.27
C LYS A 169 -4.69 -5.86 -16.57
N THR A 170 -5.80 -5.69 -15.86
CA THR A 170 -6.84 -4.68 -16.14
C THR A 170 -6.29 -3.26 -16.19
N SER A 171 -5.27 -2.95 -15.39
CA SER A 171 -4.68 -1.62 -15.28
C SER A 171 -3.58 -1.30 -16.33
N SER A 172 -3.18 -2.27 -17.17
CA SER A 172 -2.06 -2.10 -18.12
C SER A 172 -2.27 -0.92 -19.07
N LYS A 173 -3.42 -0.88 -19.75
CA LYS A 173 -3.74 0.17 -20.74
C LYS A 173 -3.76 1.57 -20.13
N ILE A 174 -4.36 1.73 -18.96
CA ILE A 174 -4.48 3.04 -18.31
C ILE A 174 -3.13 3.53 -17.75
N LEU A 175 -2.27 2.62 -17.25
CA LEU A 175 -0.92 2.97 -16.83
C LEU A 175 -0.06 3.47 -18.01
N LYS A 176 -0.13 2.81 -19.17
CA LYS A 176 0.56 3.27 -20.40
C LYS A 176 0.08 4.66 -20.84
N LYS A 177 -1.23 4.93 -20.77
CA LYS A 177 -1.78 6.27 -21.03
C LYS A 177 -1.29 7.30 -20.00
N THR A 178 -1.24 6.92 -18.73
CA THR A 178 -0.77 7.80 -17.64
C THR A 178 0.72 8.13 -17.80
N LEU A 179 1.54 7.17 -18.24
CA LEU A 179 2.96 7.40 -18.51
C LEU A 179 3.16 8.48 -19.57
N LYS A 180 2.38 8.46 -20.66
CA LYS A 180 2.42 9.50 -21.69
C LYS A 180 2.02 10.87 -21.13
N LYS A 181 0.98 10.92 -20.28
CA LYS A 181 0.51 12.16 -19.63
C LYS A 181 1.55 12.76 -18.67
N TYR A 182 2.35 11.93 -18.00
CA TYR A 182 3.31 12.34 -16.97
C TYR A 182 4.77 12.11 -17.38
N GLN A 183 5.06 12.12 -18.69
CA GLN A 183 6.41 11.85 -19.21
C GLN A 183 7.48 12.84 -18.69
N ASP A 184 7.06 14.07 -18.35
CA ASP A 184 7.94 15.11 -17.81
C ASP A 184 8.04 15.08 -16.28
N ASP A 185 7.22 14.25 -15.62
CA ASP A 185 7.32 14.00 -14.18
C ASP A 185 8.16 12.76 -13.90
N ASP A 186 9.39 12.99 -13.46
CA ASP A 186 10.37 11.92 -13.22
C ASP A 186 9.91 10.88 -12.19
N VAL A 187 9.28 11.32 -11.11
CA VAL A 187 8.90 10.44 -10.00
C VAL A 187 7.72 9.58 -10.42
N ILE A 188 6.70 10.20 -11.02
CA ILE A 188 5.53 9.48 -11.52
C ILE A 188 5.94 8.52 -12.64
N SER A 189 6.74 8.98 -13.62
CA SER A 189 7.26 8.12 -14.69
C SER A 189 8.03 6.92 -14.14
N TRP A 190 8.91 7.14 -13.15
CA TRP A 190 9.64 6.06 -12.49
C TRP A 190 8.73 5.05 -11.80
N LYS A 191 7.70 5.52 -11.08
CA LYS A 191 6.72 4.64 -10.43
C LYS A 191 5.90 3.86 -11.46
N ILE A 192 5.53 4.47 -12.58
CA ILE A 192 4.78 3.78 -13.65
C ILE A 192 5.66 2.74 -14.34
N ILE A 193 6.92 3.07 -14.67
CA ILE A 193 7.89 2.10 -15.20
C ILE A 193 7.98 0.88 -14.29
N ARG A 194 8.06 1.10 -12.98
CA ARG A 194 8.01 0.02 -12.00
C ARG A 194 6.70 -0.77 -12.07
N ALA A 195 5.55 -0.09 -12.05
CA ALA A 195 4.24 -0.75 -12.15
C ALA A 195 4.11 -1.58 -13.43
N LEU A 196 4.73 -1.13 -14.52
CA LEU A 196 4.78 -1.85 -15.78
C LEU A 196 5.51 -3.21 -15.71
N SER A 197 6.33 -3.43 -14.67
CA SER A 197 6.92 -4.76 -14.43
C SER A 197 5.88 -5.85 -14.13
N ALA A 198 4.62 -5.49 -13.85
CA ALA A 198 3.51 -6.42 -13.67
C ALA A 198 2.87 -6.88 -15.00
N PHE A 199 3.20 -6.24 -16.13
CA PHE A 199 2.55 -6.50 -17.42
C PHE A 199 3.59 -6.84 -18.50
N PRO A 200 4.16 -8.05 -18.51
CA PRO A 200 5.19 -8.46 -19.46
C PRO A 200 4.60 -8.82 -20.83
N ASP A 201 3.94 -7.84 -21.45
CA ASP A 201 3.41 -7.88 -22.82
C ASP A 201 4.33 -7.12 -23.79
N LYS A 202 4.24 -7.43 -25.08
CA LYS A 202 5.12 -6.88 -26.12
C LYS A 202 5.04 -5.35 -26.23
N GLU A 203 3.87 -4.78 -25.99
CA GLU A 203 3.67 -3.32 -26.02
C GLU A 203 4.42 -2.68 -24.83
N THR A 204 4.28 -3.24 -23.63
CA THR A 204 5.02 -2.80 -22.44
C THR A 204 6.52 -2.90 -22.66
N GLU A 205 7.00 -4.03 -23.19
CA GLU A 205 8.42 -4.24 -23.51
C GLU A 205 8.93 -3.16 -24.48
N THR A 206 8.19 -2.88 -25.55
CA THR A 206 8.54 -1.86 -26.54
C THR A 206 8.68 -0.47 -25.91
N ILE A 207 7.72 -0.09 -25.04
CA ILE A 207 7.74 1.18 -24.31
C ILE A 207 8.98 1.26 -23.42
N LEU A 208 9.26 0.20 -22.64
CA LEU A 208 10.39 0.16 -21.73
C LEU A 208 11.73 0.21 -22.48
N LEU A 209 11.89 -0.52 -23.58
CA LEU A 209 13.10 -0.47 -24.40
C LEU A 209 13.32 0.93 -25.00
N ASN A 210 12.26 1.63 -25.42
CA ASN A 210 12.38 3.00 -25.90
C ASN A 210 12.86 3.95 -24.79
N ILE A 211 12.31 3.84 -23.58
CA ILE A 211 12.74 4.63 -22.42
C ILE A 211 14.21 4.36 -22.08
N LEU A 212 14.63 3.09 -22.12
CA LEU A 212 16.01 2.71 -21.84
C LEU A 212 17.01 3.35 -22.82
N LYS A 213 16.63 3.46 -24.10
CA LYS A 213 17.44 4.10 -25.16
C LYS A 213 17.48 5.62 -25.02
N THR A 214 16.34 6.25 -24.78
CA THR A 214 16.18 7.71 -24.88
C THR A 214 16.46 8.46 -23.58
N ASN A 215 16.17 7.86 -22.42
CA ASN A 215 16.27 8.56 -21.14
C ASN A 215 17.70 8.55 -20.59
N LYS A 216 18.18 9.70 -20.11
CA LYS A 216 19.54 9.85 -19.56
C LYS A 216 19.61 9.68 -18.03
N LYS A 217 18.48 9.72 -17.32
CA LYS A 217 18.45 9.70 -15.85
C LYS A 217 18.74 8.28 -15.33
N PRO A 218 19.76 8.10 -14.46
CA PRO A 218 20.16 6.76 -13.99
C PRO A 218 19.03 5.96 -13.32
N ALA A 219 18.24 6.61 -12.46
CA ALA A 219 17.16 5.93 -11.74
C ALA A 219 16.07 5.36 -12.66
N LEU A 220 15.72 6.08 -13.73
CA LEU A 220 14.77 5.61 -14.74
C LEU A 220 15.38 4.43 -15.50
N LYS A 221 16.63 4.53 -15.94
CA LYS A 221 17.33 3.43 -16.61
C LYS A 221 17.39 2.16 -15.76
N TRP A 222 17.79 2.26 -14.49
CA TRP A 222 17.87 1.11 -13.59
C TRP A 222 16.51 0.46 -13.35
N GLU A 223 15.45 1.26 -13.14
CA GLU A 223 14.10 0.72 -12.94
C GLU A 223 13.56 0.09 -14.23
N THR A 224 13.81 0.68 -15.39
CA THR A 224 13.45 0.12 -16.69
C THR A 224 14.16 -1.21 -16.93
N THR A 225 15.48 -1.27 -16.72
CA THR A 225 16.26 -2.52 -16.82
C THR A 225 15.74 -3.57 -15.86
N ARG A 226 15.38 -3.20 -14.63
CA ARG A 226 14.78 -4.14 -13.66
C ARG A 226 13.43 -4.65 -14.15
N SER A 227 12.57 -3.76 -14.64
CA SER A 227 11.21 -4.08 -15.07
C SER A 227 11.17 -4.99 -16.28
N LEU A 228 12.17 -4.89 -17.17
CA LEU A 228 12.35 -5.81 -18.32
C LEU A 228 12.79 -7.23 -17.94
N LYS A 229 13.26 -7.48 -16.71
CA LYS A 229 13.67 -8.83 -16.27
C LYS A 229 12.49 -9.77 -16.05
N PHE A 230 11.28 -9.24 -15.92
CA PHE A 230 10.07 -10.03 -15.70
C PHE A 230 9.56 -10.52 -17.05
N LYS A 231 9.79 -11.80 -17.34
CA LYS A 231 9.18 -12.51 -18.48
C LYS A 231 7.94 -13.25 -17.99
N GLN A 232 7.06 -13.65 -18.90
CA GLN A 232 5.91 -14.51 -18.60
C GLN A 232 6.38 -15.84 -17.99
N SER A 233 6.56 -15.91 -16.67
CA SER A 233 6.63 -17.17 -15.95
C SER A 233 5.24 -17.50 -15.44
N SER A 234 4.79 -18.73 -15.68
CA SER A 234 3.44 -19.25 -15.39
C SER A 234 3.06 -19.28 -13.90
N ALA A 235 3.96 -18.91 -12.98
CA ALA A 235 3.67 -18.76 -11.57
C ALA A 235 3.95 -17.32 -11.11
N HIS A 236 2.88 -16.58 -10.77
CA HIS A 236 3.03 -15.29 -10.07
C HIS A 236 3.57 -15.55 -8.66
N PRO A 237 4.58 -14.79 -8.19
CA PRO A 237 5.07 -14.93 -6.83
C PRO A 237 3.92 -14.74 -5.84
N LYS A 238 3.85 -15.52 -4.76
CA LYS A 238 2.93 -15.20 -3.67
C LYS A 238 3.37 -13.89 -3.01
N GLN A 239 2.40 -13.05 -2.66
CA GLN A 239 2.66 -11.85 -1.87
C GLN A 239 3.33 -12.27 -0.55
N PRO A 240 4.51 -11.72 -0.19
CA PRO A 240 5.11 -11.98 1.11
C PRO A 240 4.17 -11.47 2.21
N ALA A 241 4.10 -12.18 3.34
CA ALA A 241 3.35 -11.73 4.51
C ALA A 241 3.82 -10.32 4.89
N LEU A 242 2.85 -9.39 4.99
CA LEU A 242 3.06 -7.96 5.24
C LEU A 242 3.34 -7.66 6.71
#